data_AF-A0A7R9XUA1-F1
#
_entry.id   AF-A0A7R9XUA1-F1
#
_cell.length_a   1.000
_cell.length_b   1.000
_cell.length_c   1.000
_cell.angle_alpha   90.00
_cell.angle_beta   90.00
_cell.angle_gamma   90.00
#
_symmetry.space_group_name_H-M   'P 1'
#
loop_
_entity.id
_entity.type
_entity.pdbx_description
1 polymer ?
#
loop_
_entity_poly.entity_id
_entity_poly.type
_entity_poly.pdbx_seq_one_letter_code
_entity_poly.pdbx_strand_id
1 'polypeptide(L)'
;SAAASAAAVPQRKAAEPAAVDVPAPRGGEGGLGSALSRVDPVTGFVNVDGGRIDDGRYGRFRDSIAGVIPQHRQIDDPIRTFAYGTDASFYRLTPKLVVKVHDEEEVAKVLPKAVEHEVPVTFRAAGTSLSGQAVTDSVLLKLSHTGTNFRDFKIEDGGKVITVEPGLIAGEVNRLLEAYQKKHNLPIKYKIGPDPSSIDSCMMGGVVANNSSGMCCGVKQNTYHTLRDMRIVFADGTVLDTADAQSRAAFMESHAHLVRGVQELAHKVRADEELTALIKKKFAIKCTTGYSINALVDHDPEDPIEIIKRLMIGSEGTLGFVSRMTYNTVPDYHHKASAFVLFPDIRSACTAAAVLRRETEVDAVEMFDWASLVQSKR
;
A
#
# COMPACT_ATOMS: atom_id res chain seq x y z
N SER A 1 45.08 10.27 -56.00
CA SER A 1 43.91 9.78 -56.76
C SER A 1 43.29 8.70 -55.90
N ALA A 2 42.18 8.87 -55.19
CA ALA A 2 40.98 9.62 -55.47
C ALA A 2 40.50 10.42 -54.25
N ALA A 3 39.85 11.55 -54.53
CA ALA A 3 39.14 12.38 -53.56
C ALA A 3 37.75 11.77 -53.30
N ALA A 4 37.29 11.80 -52.06
CA ALA A 4 35.89 11.59 -51.70
C ALA A 4 35.47 12.61 -50.65
N SER A 5 34.39 13.31 -50.97
CA SER A 5 33.86 14.53 -50.36
C SER A 5 33.34 14.34 -48.93
N ALA A 6 33.65 15.30 -48.07
CA ALA A 6 32.97 15.50 -46.80
C ALA A 6 31.54 16.05 -47.04
N ALA A 7 30.52 15.28 -46.66
CA ALA A 7 29.13 15.73 -46.62
C ALA A 7 28.84 16.36 -45.26
N ALA A 8 28.31 17.59 -45.29
CA ALA A 8 27.94 18.36 -44.10
C ALA A 8 26.73 17.74 -43.37
N VAL A 9 26.84 17.60 -42.04
CA VAL A 9 25.74 17.21 -41.14
C VAL A 9 24.82 18.42 -40.94
N PRO A 10 23.50 18.31 -41.15
CA PRO A 10 22.59 19.42 -40.90
C PRO A 10 22.42 19.67 -39.40
N GLN A 11 22.64 20.92 -38.97
CA GLN A 11 22.33 21.37 -37.61
C GLN A 11 20.83 21.22 -37.33
N ARG A 12 20.48 20.42 -36.31
CA ARG A 12 19.11 20.40 -35.76
C ARG A 12 18.82 21.74 -35.09
N LYS A 13 17.87 22.51 -35.63
CA LYS A 13 17.25 23.64 -34.91
C LYS A 13 16.60 23.11 -33.63
N ALA A 14 16.88 23.76 -32.51
CA ALA A 14 16.14 23.55 -31.27
C ALA A 14 14.66 23.85 -31.51
N ALA A 15 13.79 22.90 -31.17
CA ALA A 15 12.34 23.12 -31.19
C ALA A 15 11.99 23.97 -29.96
N GLU A 16 11.39 25.14 -30.17
CA GLU A 16 10.75 25.90 -29.11
C GLU A 16 9.57 25.11 -28.53
N PRO A 17 9.32 25.18 -27.21
CA PRO A 17 8.22 24.46 -26.60
C PRO A 17 6.90 25.01 -27.13
N ALA A 18 6.09 24.15 -27.75
CA ALA A 18 4.74 24.49 -28.14
C ALA A 18 3.92 24.81 -26.90
N ALA A 19 3.36 26.03 -26.84
CA ALA A 19 2.37 26.41 -25.84
C ALA A 19 1.16 25.48 -25.97
N VAL A 20 0.91 24.68 -24.93
CA VAL A 20 -0.29 23.86 -24.84
C VAL A 20 -1.42 24.76 -24.35
N ASP A 21 -2.29 25.15 -25.27
CA ASP A 21 -3.50 25.91 -24.99
C ASP A 21 -4.51 24.96 -24.31
N VAL A 22 -4.70 25.12 -23.00
CA VAL A 22 -5.69 24.33 -22.23
C VAL A 22 -7.05 24.98 -22.43
N PRO A 23 -8.03 24.33 -23.08
CA PRO A 23 -9.33 24.96 -23.31
C PRO A 23 -10.09 25.12 -21.98
N ALA A 24 -10.60 26.32 -21.73
CA ALA A 24 -11.51 26.57 -20.62
C ALA A 24 -12.79 25.70 -20.75
N PRO A 25 -13.38 25.24 -19.64
CA PRO A 25 -14.53 24.33 -19.68
C PRO A 25 -15.74 25.05 -20.26
N ARG A 26 -16.27 24.52 -21.37
CA ARG A 26 -17.51 25.00 -22.00
C ARG A 26 -18.71 24.43 -21.25
N GLY A 27 -19.49 25.30 -20.61
CA GLY A 27 -20.87 25.00 -20.24
C GLY A 27 -21.78 25.01 -21.48
N GLY A 28 -22.78 24.13 -21.50
CA GLY A 28 -23.82 24.14 -22.53
C GLY A 28 -24.57 22.81 -22.67
N GLU A 29 -25.87 22.90 -22.45
CA GLU A 29 -26.92 21.88 -22.52
C GLU A 29 -27.03 21.19 -23.89
N GLY A 30 -27.53 19.95 -23.92
CA GLY A 30 -27.98 19.27 -25.15
C GLY A 30 -27.90 17.75 -25.07
N GLY A 31 -29.03 17.08 -24.80
CA GLY A 31 -29.12 15.63 -24.66
C GLY A 31 -29.32 14.86 -25.98
N LEU A 32 -28.93 13.59 -25.96
CA LEU A 32 -29.50 12.46 -26.72
C LEU A 32 -29.02 11.18 -26.05
N GLY A 33 -29.95 10.41 -25.49
CA GLY A 33 -29.67 9.24 -24.67
C GLY A 33 -29.60 7.93 -25.47
N SER A 34 -28.85 6.97 -24.94
CA SER A 34 -29.25 5.56 -24.89
C SER A 34 -28.48 4.80 -23.81
N ALA A 35 -29.21 4.36 -22.79
CA ALA A 35 -29.02 3.14 -22.00
C ALA A 35 -27.58 2.67 -21.70
N LEU A 36 -26.92 3.35 -20.77
CA LEU A 36 -26.12 2.67 -19.75
C LEU A 36 -26.83 2.89 -18.42
N SER A 37 -27.18 1.78 -17.78
CA SER A 37 -27.84 1.70 -16.48
C SER A 37 -27.24 2.72 -15.52
N ARG A 38 -28.12 3.51 -14.88
CA ARG A 38 -27.79 4.35 -13.74
C ARG A 38 -27.06 3.48 -12.71
N VAL A 39 -25.74 3.60 -12.68
CA VAL A 39 -25.02 3.48 -11.43
C VAL A 39 -25.63 4.60 -10.60
N ASP A 40 -26.31 4.27 -9.51
CA ASP A 40 -26.77 5.29 -8.57
C ASP A 40 -25.58 6.22 -8.33
N PRO A 41 -25.75 7.55 -8.48
CA PRO A 41 -24.65 8.46 -8.22
C PRO A 41 -24.21 8.16 -6.80
N VAL A 42 -22.94 7.81 -6.63
CA VAL A 42 -22.29 7.89 -5.33
C VAL A 42 -22.57 9.33 -4.87
N THR A 43 -23.51 9.52 -3.95
CA THR A 43 -23.79 10.82 -3.31
C THR A 43 -22.67 11.15 -2.31
N GLY A 44 -21.45 10.78 -2.68
CA GLY A 44 -20.25 10.85 -1.88
C GLY A 44 -19.40 12.00 -2.38
N PHE A 45 -19.11 12.90 -1.45
CA PHE A 45 -17.98 13.81 -1.42
C PHE A 45 -17.33 14.15 -2.79
N VAL A 46 -17.71 15.32 -3.31
CA VAL A 46 -17.10 15.91 -4.50
C VAL A 46 -15.81 16.63 -4.06
N ASN A 47 -14.67 15.95 -4.13
CA ASN A 47 -13.36 16.61 -3.99
C ASN A 47 -12.87 17.03 -5.37
N VAL A 48 -13.17 18.27 -5.74
CA VAL A 48 -12.57 18.94 -6.89
C VAL A 48 -11.72 20.07 -6.34
N ASP A 49 -10.45 19.77 -6.15
CA ASP A 49 -9.34 20.69 -6.46
C ASP A 49 -9.27 22.02 -5.68
N GLY A 50 -9.99 22.19 -4.56
CA GLY A 50 -10.12 23.49 -3.91
C GLY A 50 -10.50 23.46 -2.44
N GLY A 51 -9.67 22.83 -1.59
CA GLY A 51 -9.70 22.94 -0.13
C GLY A 51 -10.96 22.41 0.55
N ARG A 52 -10.81 21.57 1.58
CA ARG A 52 -11.98 21.17 2.36
C ARG A 52 -12.57 22.36 3.12
N ILE A 53 -13.81 22.74 2.77
CA ILE A 53 -14.58 23.74 3.50
C ILE A 53 -14.81 23.22 4.92
N ASP A 54 -14.41 24.02 5.91
CA ASP A 54 -14.72 23.73 7.30
C ASP A 54 -16.13 24.26 7.61
N ASP A 55 -17.13 23.39 7.45
CA ASP A 55 -18.54 23.62 7.78
C ASP A 55 -18.88 23.14 9.21
N GLY A 56 -17.85 22.99 10.05
CA GLY A 56 -17.96 22.46 11.40
C GLY A 56 -18.06 20.94 11.48
N ARG A 57 -18.02 20.19 10.36
CA ARG A 57 -18.07 18.70 10.38
C ARG A 57 -16.95 18.09 11.22
N TYR A 58 -15.75 18.69 11.21
CA TYR A 58 -14.62 18.20 11.99
C TYR A 58 -14.84 18.37 13.49
N GLY A 59 -15.45 19.48 13.92
CA GLY A 59 -15.86 19.70 15.31
C GLY A 59 -16.92 18.69 15.74
N ARG A 60 -17.98 18.49 14.95
CA ARG A 60 -19.02 17.50 15.22
C ARG A 60 -18.45 16.08 15.31
N PHE A 61 -17.58 15.70 14.37
CA PHE A 61 -16.89 14.42 14.41
C PHE A 61 -16.01 14.26 15.65
N ARG A 62 -15.18 15.25 15.97
CA ARG A 62 -14.32 15.27 17.17
C ARG A 62 -15.14 15.05 18.44
N ASP A 63 -16.25 15.77 18.57
CA ASP A 63 -17.12 15.67 19.73
C ASP A 63 -17.82 14.29 19.80
N SER A 64 -18.20 13.73 18.65
CA SER A 64 -18.83 12.40 18.56
C SER A 64 -17.92 11.24 19.01
N ILE A 65 -16.59 11.40 18.86
CA ILE A 65 -15.61 10.37 19.24
C ILE A 65 -15.07 10.57 20.67
N ALA A 66 -15.46 11.63 21.38
CA ALA A 66 -14.94 11.93 22.73
C ALA A 66 -15.23 10.86 23.78
N GLY A 67 -16.31 10.09 23.62
CA GLY A 67 -16.62 8.94 24.46
C GLY A 67 -15.76 7.70 24.21
N VAL A 68 -15.06 7.65 23.07
CA VAL A 68 -14.21 6.51 22.65
C VAL A 68 -12.74 6.89 22.79
N ILE A 69 -12.38 8.05 22.26
CA ILE A 69 -11.02 8.58 22.26
C ILE A 69 -10.95 9.76 23.24
N PRO A 70 -10.15 9.71 24.31
CA PRO A 70 -9.95 10.84 25.21
C PRO A 70 -9.40 12.08 24.49
N GLN A 71 -9.80 13.26 24.96
CA GLN A 71 -9.47 14.55 24.34
C GLN A 71 -7.97 14.77 24.09
N HIS A 72 -7.08 14.30 24.98
CA HIS A 72 -5.63 14.46 24.79
C HIS A 72 -5.04 13.69 23.60
N ARG A 73 -5.80 12.74 23.02
CA ARG A 73 -5.46 12.00 21.79
C ARG A 73 -6.13 12.57 20.55
N GLN A 74 -6.92 13.62 20.70
CA GLN A 74 -7.56 14.37 19.63
C GLN A 74 -6.84 15.71 19.48
N ILE A 75 -6.09 15.87 18.39
CA ILE A 75 -5.14 16.96 18.21
C ILE A 75 -5.62 17.83 17.05
N ASP A 76 -6.04 19.04 17.35
CA ASP A 76 -6.58 20.03 16.40
C ASP A 76 -5.85 21.38 16.44
N ASP A 77 -4.79 21.52 17.26
CA ASP A 77 -4.02 22.76 17.27
C ASP A 77 -3.19 22.91 15.98
N PRO A 78 -3.01 24.15 15.49
CA PRO A 78 -2.33 24.42 14.23
C PRO A 78 -0.87 23.91 14.17
N ILE A 79 -0.16 23.89 15.30
CA ILE A 79 1.27 23.54 15.33
C ILE A 79 1.44 22.03 15.11
N ARG A 80 0.73 21.21 15.88
CA ARG A 80 0.84 19.76 15.78
C ARG A 80 0.19 19.23 14.50
N THR A 81 -0.95 19.77 14.09
CA THR A 81 -1.56 19.41 12.79
C THR A 81 -0.62 19.72 11.63
N PHE A 82 0.05 20.88 11.62
CA PHE A 82 1.07 21.20 10.63
C PHE A 82 2.26 20.24 10.66
N ALA A 83 2.74 19.85 11.86
CA ALA A 83 3.84 18.89 12.02
C ALA A 83 3.47 17.48 11.52
N TYR A 84 2.21 17.05 11.71
CA TYR A 84 1.70 15.79 11.17
C TYR A 84 1.33 15.86 9.68
N GLY A 85 1.43 17.03 9.04
CA GLY A 85 1.03 17.21 7.65
C GLY A 85 1.96 16.58 6.59
N THR A 86 3.07 15.98 7.00
CA THR A 86 4.03 15.32 6.10
C THR A 86 4.22 13.85 6.46
N ASP A 87 4.57 13.05 5.45
CA ASP A 87 5.22 11.75 5.58
C ASP A 87 6.64 11.84 4.99
N ALA A 88 7.25 10.73 4.56
CA ALA A 88 8.58 10.75 3.94
C ALA A 88 8.57 11.20 2.46
N SER A 89 7.41 11.55 1.91
CA SER A 89 7.29 12.12 0.58
C SER A 89 7.57 13.63 0.57
N PHE A 90 7.54 14.23 -0.63
CA PHE A 90 7.62 15.68 -0.81
C PHE A 90 6.26 16.38 -0.67
N TYR A 91 5.17 15.64 -0.45
CA TYR A 91 3.83 16.19 -0.32
C TYR A 91 3.56 16.69 1.11
N ARG A 92 2.68 17.68 1.21
CA ARG A 92 2.16 18.17 2.49
C ARG A 92 0.67 18.46 2.37
N LEU A 93 -0.11 17.89 3.27
CA LEU A 93 -1.51 18.23 3.49
C LEU A 93 -1.71 18.38 5.00
N THR A 94 -2.24 19.52 5.45
CA THR A 94 -2.40 19.79 6.89
C THR A 94 -3.76 19.25 7.37
N PRO A 95 -3.78 18.20 8.21
CA PRO A 95 -5.03 17.64 8.71
C PRO A 95 -5.79 18.65 9.58
N LYS A 96 -7.11 18.58 9.54
CA LYS A 96 -8.01 19.32 10.44
C LYS A 96 -8.02 18.74 11.85
N LEU A 97 -7.78 17.43 11.95
CA LEU A 97 -7.72 16.71 13.23
C LEU A 97 -6.78 15.51 13.09
N VAL A 98 -5.95 15.27 14.09
CA VAL A 98 -5.17 14.04 14.23
C VAL A 98 -5.69 13.28 15.44
N VAL A 99 -6.09 12.03 15.23
CA VAL A 99 -6.62 11.16 16.29
C VAL A 99 -5.67 10.00 16.49
N LYS A 100 -5.18 9.79 17.72
CA LYS A 100 -4.32 8.66 18.07
C LYS A 100 -5.15 7.47 18.55
N VAL A 101 -5.16 6.39 17.78
CA VAL A 101 -5.86 5.14 18.10
C VAL A 101 -4.91 4.11 18.73
N HIS A 102 -5.41 3.31 19.66
CA HIS A 102 -4.65 2.36 20.47
C HIS A 102 -4.89 0.89 20.11
N ASP A 103 -6.08 0.55 19.60
CA ASP A 103 -6.48 -0.83 19.31
C ASP A 103 -7.55 -0.92 18.20
N GLU A 104 -7.88 -2.16 17.80
CA GLU A 104 -8.92 -2.47 16.79
C GLU A 104 -10.30 -1.92 17.18
N GLU A 105 -10.65 -2.00 18.47
CA GLU A 105 -11.97 -1.64 18.98
C GLU A 105 -12.23 -0.13 18.84
N GLU A 106 -11.22 0.69 19.15
CA GLU A 106 -11.26 2.13 18.93
C GLU A 106 -11.46 2.47 17.45
N VAL A 107 -10.74 1.80 16.54
CA VAL A 107 -10.90 2.03 15.10
C VAL A 107 -12.31 1.65 14.64
N ALA A 108 -12.81 0.48 15.07
CA ALA A 108 -14.15 -0.01 14.74
C ALA A 108 -15.27 0.93 15.23
N LYS A 109 -15.06 1.65 16.34
CA LYS A 109 -16.01 2.65 16.86
C LYS A 109 -15.88 4.02 16.19
N VAL A 110 -14.69 4.39 15.73
CA VAL A 110 -14.41 5.71 15.13
C VAL A 110 -14.84 5.78 13.66
N LEU A 111 -14.63 4.71 12.88
CA LEU A 111 -14.96 4.71 11.44
C LEU A 111 -16.45 4.97 11.13
N PRO A 112 -17.42 4.36 11.84
CA PRO A 112 -18.84 4.67 11.64
C PRO A 112 -19.17 6.14 11.87
N LYS A 113 -18.51 6.78 12.85
CA LYS A 113 -18.66 8.22 13.13
C LYS A 113 -18.10 9.09 12.02
N ALA A 114 -17.03 8.65 11.36
CA ALA A 114 -16.49 9.33 10.20
C ALA A 114 -17.47 9.29 9.02
N VAL A 115 -18.14 8.14 8.82
CA VAL A 115 -19.21 8.00 7.82
C VAL A 115 -20.41 8.88 8.17
N GLU A 116 -20.90 8.84 9.42
CA GLU A 116 -22.03 9.65 9.92
C GLU A 116 -21.84 11.15 9.70
N HIS A 117 -20.61 11.64 9.85
CA HIS A 117 -20.27 13.06 9.71
C HIS A 117 -19.67 13.43 8.35
N GLU A 118 -19.62 12.50 7.40
CA GLU A 118 -19.01 12.69 6.08
C GLU A 118 -17.58 13.26 6.16
N VAL A 119 -16.77 12.67 7.02
CA VAL A 119 -15.40 13.08 7.28
C VAL A 119 -14.44 12.05 6.68
N PRO A 120 -13.67 12.41 5.63
CA PRO A 120 -12.65 11.52 5.08
C PRO A 120 -11.56 11.21 6.11
N VAL A 121 -11.16 9.95 6.19
CA VAL A 121 -10.14 9.48 7.12
C VAL A 121 -8.97 8.91 6.36
N THR A 122 -7.75 9.21 6.82
CA THR A 122 -6.51 8.60 6.34
C THR A 122 -5.79 7.95 7.50
N PHE A 123 -5.35 6.71 7.32
CA PHE A 123 -4.60 5.98 8.33
C PHE A 123 -3.11 6.27 8.22
N ARG A 124 -2.42 6.41 9.36
CA ARG A 124 -0.96 6.51 9.40
C ARG A 124 -0.38 5.60 10.46
N ALA A 125 0.45 4.66 10.02
CA ALA A 125 1.36 3.92 10.87
C ALA A 125 2.65 4.74 11.13
N ALA A 126 3.78 4.34 10.56
CA ALA A 126 5.06 5.04 10.73
C ALA A 126 5.16 6.36 9.94
N GLY A 127 4.47 6.48 8.80
CA GLY A 127 4.60 7.65 7.91
C GLY A 127 5.85 7.64 7.04
N THR A 128 6.37 6.46 6.65
CA THR A 128 7.56 6.29 5.80
C THR A 128 7.25 6.18 4.31
N SER A 129 6.01 6.49 3.89
CA SER A 129 5.61 6.52 2.47
C SER A 129 6.36 7.61 1.72
N LEU A 130 6.72 7.34 0.46
CA LEU A 130 7.36 8.29 -0.45
C LEU A 130 6.38 8.92 -1.45
N SER A 131 5.10 8.53 -1.41
CA SER A 131 4.10 8.90 -2.42
C SER A 131 2.90 9.68 -1.86
N GLY A 132 2.96 10.11 -0.59
CA GLY A 132 1.89 10.90 0.03
C GLY A 132 0.70 10.06 0.53
N GLN A 133 0.87 8.76 0.66
CA GLN A 133 -0.21 7.82 1.03
C GLN A 133 -0.67 8.02 2.48
N ALA A 134 0.18 8.62 3.31
CA ALA A 134 -0.11 8.80 4.72
C ALA A 134 -0.45 10.25 5.07
N VAL A 135 -0.63 11.16 4.10
CA VAL A 135 -0.99 12.58 4.35
C VAL A 135 -2.46 12.87 4.02
N THR A 136 -3.04 13.86 4.69
CA THR A 136 -4.44 14.25 4.49
C THR A 136 -4.69 15.67 4.98
N ASP A 137 -5.60 16.37 4.35
CA ASP A 137 -6.16 17.66 4.75
C ASP A 137 -7.49 17.52 5.52
N SER A 138 -7.79 16.32 6.06
CA SER A 138 -9.00 15.99 6.85
C SER A 138 -8.56 15.34 8.16
N VAL A 139 -8.99 14.12 8.46
CA VAL A 139 -8.70 13.42 9.71
C VAL A 139 -7.61 12.40 9.49
N LEU A 140 -6.52 12.55 10.23
CA LEU A 140 -5.44 11.58 10.28
C LEU A 140 -5.64 10.64 11.47
N LEU A 141 -6.04 9.40 11.22
CA LEU A 141 -6.04 8.34 12.23
C LEU A 141 -4.63 7.75 12.34
N LYS A 142 -3.89 8.17 13.37
CA LYS A 142 -2.52 7.75 13.60
C LYS A 142 -2.49 6.60 14.60
N LEU A 143 -1.78 5.52 14.28
CA LEU A 143 -1.47 4.48 15.28
C LEU A 143 -0.60 5.09 16.38
N SER A 144 -0.99 4.84 17.63
CA SER A 144 -0.19 5.16 18.80
C SER A 144 1.00 4.20 18.91
N HIS A 145 2.15 4.71 19.35
CA HIS A 145 3.35 3.89 19.62
C HIS A 145 3.68 3.88 21.12
N THR A 146 2.72 4.25 21.96
CA THR A 146 2.88 4.27 23.41
C THR A 146 2.56 2.88 23.96
N GLY A 147 3.42 2.33 24.81
CA GLY A 147 3.17 1.05 25.49
C GLY A 147 3.03 -0.12 24.52
N THR A 148 1.95 -0.89 24.67
CA THR A 148 1.67 -2.13 23.92
C THR A 148 0.65 -1.95 22.79
N ASN A 149 0.23 -0.71 22.51
CA ASN A 149 -0.80 -0.42 21.49
C ASN A 149 -0.39 -0.94 20.11
N PHE A 150 -1.20 -1.80 19.49
CA PHE A 150 -0.95 -2.43 18.19
C PHE A 150 0.40 -3.16 18.08
N ARG A 151 0.85 -3.81 19.16
CA ARG A 151 2.17 -4.46 19.22
C ARG A 151 2.13 -5.96 19.55
N ASP A 152 0.94 -6.55 19.60
CA ASP A 152 0.81 -7.99 19.83
C ASP A 152 1.30 -8.81 18.63
N PHE A 153 1.79 -10.01 18.94
CA PHE A 153 2.25 -10.97 17.95
C PHE A 153 2.13 -12.41 18.46
N LYS A 154 2.07 -13.34 17.51
CA LYS A 154 2.07 -14.78 17.76
C LYS A 154 2.94 -15.47 16.72
N ILE A 155 3.88 -16.31 17.17
CA ILE A 155 4.74 -17.13 16.32
C ILE A 155 4.28 -18.58 16.40
N GLU A 156 4.09 -19.21 15.25
CA GLU A 156 3.54 -20.55 15.10
C GLU A 156 4.43 -21.41 14.19
N ASP A 157 4.20 -22.73 14.20
CA ASP A 157 4.84 -23.69 13.30
C ASP A 157 6.38 -23.61 13.25
N GLY A 158 7.01 -23.36 14.41
CA GLY A 158 8.47 -23.24 14.50
C GLY A 158 9.02 -21.99 13.78
N GLY A 159 8.26 -20.90 13.74
CA GLY A 159 8.66 -19.67 13.08
C GLY A 159 8.19 -19.55 11.64
N LYS A 160 7.61 -20.61 11.05
CA LYS A 160 7.10 -20.59 9.67
C LYS A 160 5.93 -19.64 9.48
N VAL A 161 5.15 -19.39 10.53
CA VAL A 161 3.99 -18.52 10.51
C VAL A 161 4.12 -17.49 11.62
N ILE A 162 3.80 -16.24 11.30
CA ILE A 162 3.76 -15.17 12.29
C ILE A 162 2.54 -14.29 12.07
N THR A 163 1.80 -14.05 13.15
CA THR A 163 0.71 -13.09 13.22
C THR A 163 1.18 -11.87 13.99
N VAL A 164 0.92 -10.67 13.47
CA VAL A 164 1.37 -9.39 14.04
C VAL A 164 0.28 -8.33 13.94
N GLU A 165 0.31 -7.39 14.87
CA GLU A 165 -0.47 -6.15 14.79
C GLU A 165 0.26 -5.06 13.98
N PRO A 166 -0.48 -4.07 13.45
CA PRO A 166 0.03 -3.12 12.46
C PRO A 166 1.06 -2.13 12.99
N GLY A 167 1.23 -2.01 14.31
CA GLY A 167 2.17 -1.08 14.96
C GLY A 167 3.58 -1.65 15.19
N LEU A 168 3.81 -2.94 14.89
CA LEU A 168 5.15 -3.52 14.93
C LEU A 168 6.00 -3.02 13.75
N ILE A 169 7.27 -2.70 14.03
CA ILE A 169 8.24 -2.33 12.99
C ILE A 169 8.68 -3.60 12.25
N ALA A 170 8.81 -3.56 10.93
CA ALA A 170 9.16 -4.73 10.13
C ALA A 170 10.49 -5.40 10.56
N GLY A 171 11.52 -4.60 10.84
CA GLY A 171 12.80 -5.08 11.37
C GLY A 171 12.71 -5.60 12.80
N GLU A 172 11.75 -5.11 13.60
CA GLU A 172 11.43 -5.69 14.92
C GLU A 172 10.83 -7.09 14.77
N VAL A 173 9.90 -7.29 13.84
CA VAL A 173 9.30 -8.61 13.56
C VAL A 173 10.36 -9.66 13.21
N ASN A 174 11.35 -9.30 12.37
CA ASN A 174 12.46 -10.19 12.05
C ASN A 174 13.33 -10.54 13.26
N ARG A 175 13.57 -9.57 14.16
CA ARG A 175 14.29 -9.83 15.42
C ARG A 175 13.50 -10.73 16.36
N LEU A 176 12.17 -10.62 16.40
CA LEU A 176 11.31 -11.52 17.18
C LEU A 176 11.41 -12.97 16.66
N LEU A 177 11.36 -13.17 15.34
CA LEU A 177 11.55 -14.49 14.73
C LEU A 177 12.94 -15.08 15.02
N GLU A 178 13.98 -14.25 14.96
CA GLU A 178 15.34 -14.67 15.31
C GLU A 178 15.46 -15.07 16.79
N ALA A 179 14.89 -14.26 17.69
CA ALA A 179 14.89 -14.56 19.12
C ALA A 179 14.13 -15.86 19.42
N TYR A 180 13.00 -16.08 18.74
CA TYR A 180 12.23 -17.33 18.83
C TYR A 180 13.03 -18.53 18.35
N GLN A 181 13.67 -18.45 17.17
CA GLN A 181 14.53 -19.51 16.65
C GLN A 181 15.63 -19.88 17.64
N LYS A 182 16.33 -18.89 18.20
CA LYS A 182 17.39 -19.10 19.20
C LYS A 182 16.87 -19.73 20.49
N LYS A 183 15.77 -19.20 21.04
CA LYS A 183 15.14 -19.69 22.27
C LYS A 183 14.71 -21.15 22.16
N HIS A 184 14.22 -21.56 21.00
CA HIS A 184 13.71 -22.90 20.74
C HIS A 184 14.73 -23.82 20.02
N ASN A 185 15.96 -23.35 19.83
CA ASN A 185 17.05 -24.06 19.14
C ASN A 185 16.63 -24.69 17.80
N LEU A 186 15.87 -23.95 17.01
CA LEU A 186 15.33 -24.45 15.74
C LEU A 186 16.40 -24.42 14.64
N PRO A 187 16.40 -25.39 13.71
CA PRO A 187 17.47 -25.53 12.72
C PRO A 187 17.46 -24.46 11.63
N ILE A 188 16.32 -23.79 11.42
CA ILE A 188 16.12 -22.80 10.37
C ILE A 188 15.68 -21.49 11.02
N LYS A 189 16.36 -20.41 10.66
CA LYS A 189 15.93 -19.03 10.94
C LYS A 189 14.92 -18.59 9.88
N TYR A 190 13.86 -17.92 10.31
CA TYR A 190 12.85 -17.35 9.42
C TYR A 190 12.81 -15.82 9.54
N LYS A 191 12.31 -15.17 8.49
CA LYS A 191 12.03 -13.72 8.41
C LYS A 191 10.73 -13.48 7.64
N ILE A 192 10.14 -12.29 7.76
CA ILE A 192 9.06 -11.89 6.86
C ILE A 192 9.61 -11.78 5.42
N GLY A 193 8.78 -12.07 4.42
CA GLY A 193 9.15 -11.93 3.01
C GLY A 193 9.49 -10.49 2.61
N PRO A 194 8.59 -9.51 2.86
CA PRO A 194 8.84 -8.10 2.54
C PRO A 194 10.09 -7.53 3.21
N ASP A 195 10.96 -6.91 2.43
CA ASP A 195 12.23 -6.31 2.89
C ASP A 195 12.42 -4.85 2.42
N PRO A 196 11.44 -3.94 2.65
CA PRO A 196 11.53 -2.55 2.18
C PRO A 196 12.79 -1.84 2.70
N SER A 197 13.32 -0.87 1.97
CA SER A 197 14.51 -0.11 2.40
C SER A 197 14.35 0.58 3.76
N SER A 198 13.11 0.92 4.13
CA SER A 198 12.75 1.50 5.42
C SER A 198 12.51 0.47 6.53
N ILE A 199 12.98 -0.79 6.41
CA ILE A 199 12.60 -1.92 7.29
C ILE A 199 12.73 -1.63 8.79
N ASP A 200 13.72 -0.81 9.18
CA ASP A 200 13.97 -0.44 10.59
C ASP A 200 13.06 0.69 11.10
N SER A 201 12.14 1.19 10.29
CA SER A 201 11.21 2.27 10.63
C SER A 201 9.77 2.03 10.17
N CYS A 202 9.55 1.38 9.02
CA CYS A 202 8.21 1.10 8.54
C CYS A 202 7.53 0.04 9.42
N MET A 203 6.22 0.22 9.61
CA MET A 203 5.39 -0.65 10.42
C MET A 203 4.53 -1.56 9.57
N MET A 204 4.15 -2.71 10.11
CA MET A 204 3.47 -3.79 9.39
C MET A 204 2.15 -3.35 8.75
N GLY A 205 1.41 -2.41 9.35
CA GLY A 205 0.21 -1.83 8.74
C GLY A 205 0.50 -1.16 7.39
N GLY A 206 1.56 -0.34 7.33
CA GLY A 206 2.01 0.28 6.08
C GLY A 206 2.62 -0.72 5.10
N VAL A 207 3.32 -1.75 5.60
CA VAL A 207 3.86 -2.83 4.77
C VAL A 207 2.74 -3.52 3.98
N VAL A 208 1.63 -3.87 4.65
CA VAL A 208 0.46 -4.47 3.98
C VAL A 208 -0.27 -3.49 3.07
N ALA A 209 -0.57 -2.29 3.58
CA ALA A 209 -1.35 -1.30 2.84
C ALA A 209 -0.67 -0.87 1.53
N ASN A 210 0.66 -0.94 1.43
CA ASN A 210 1.42 -0.54 0.25
C ASN A 210 1.92 -1.72 -0.61
N ASN A 211 1.51 -2.97 -0.31
CA ASN A 211 2.07 -4.18 -0.92
C ASN A 211 3.61 -4.17 -0.93
N SER A 212 4.19 -3.82 0.23
CA SER A 212 5.61 -3.50 0.31
C SER A 212 6.47 -4.71 -0.07
N SER A 213 7.60 -4.38 -0.69
CA SER A 213 8.59 -5.34 -1.18
C SER A 213 9.94 -4.62 -1.26
N GLY A 214 11.03 -5.37 -1.19
CA GLY A 214 12.39 -4.84 -1.33
C GLY A 214 13.23 -5.63 -2.31
N MET A 215 14.55 -5.54 -2.09
CA MET A 215 15.57 -5.94 -3.06
C MET A 215 15.61 -7.46 -3.27
N CYS A 216 15.51 -8.23 -2.18
CA CYS A 216 15.67 -9.68 -2.23
C CYS A 216 14.34 -10.43 -2.38
N CYS A 217 13.22 -9.84 -1.96
CA CYS A 217 11.94 -10.56 -1.97
C CYS A 217 11.26 -10.57 -3.35
N GLY A 218 11.60 -9.59 -4.22
CA GLY A 218 11.06 -9.47 -5.57
C GLY A 218 9.52 -9.51 -5.60
N VAL A 219 8.96 -10.27 -6.54
CA VAL A 219 7.50 -10.53 -6.64
C VAL A 219 7.11 -11.71 -5.76
N LYS A 220 7.90 -12.78 -5.75
CA LYS A 220 7.54 -14.08 -5.13
C LYS A 220 7.38 -14.01 -3.61
N GLN A 221 8.07 -13.08 -2.94
CA GLN A 221 8.08 -12.97 -1.49
C GLN A 221 7.58 -11.60 -1.00
N ASN A 222 6.85 -10.85 -1.84
CA ASN A 222 6.18 -9.62 -1.40
C ASN A 222 4.99 -9.93 -0.46
N THR A 223 4.33 -8.88 0.05
CA THR A 223 3.16 -9.08 0.93
C THR A 223 2.07 -9.86 0.23
N TYR A 224 1.77 -9.55 -1.03
CA TYR A 224 0.72 -10.24 -1.79
C TYR A 224 0.86 -11.76 -1.78
N HIS A 225 2.08 -12.30 -1.91
CA HIS A 225 2.29 -13.75 -1.97
C HIS A 225 2.54 -14.41 -0.60
N THR A 226 3.05 -13.65 0.38
CA THR A 226 3.41 -14.20 1.70
C THR A 226 2.32 -14.02 2.74
N LEU A 227 1.36 -13.13 2.52
CA LEU A 227 0.23 -12.98 3.42
C LEU A 227 -0.64 -14.25 3.40
N ARG A 228 -0.86 -14.79 4.59
CA ARG A 228 -1.74 -15.92 4.84
C ARG A 228 -3.15 -15.45 5.16
N ASP A 229 -3.30 -14.58 6.16
CA ASP A 229 -4.59 -14.09 6.68
C ASP A 229 -4.50 -12.64 7.18
N MET A 230 -5.64 -11.98 7.37
CA MET A 230 -5.72 -10.65 7.97
C MET A 230 -7.03 -10.43 8.74
N ARG A 231 -7.02 -9.46 9.66
CA ARG A 231 -8.24 -8.86 10.22
C ARG A 231 -8.42 -7.45 9.64
N ILE A 232 -9.62 -7.18 9.15
CA ILE A 232 -9.98 -5.94 8.45
C ILE A 232 -11.13 -5.29 9.19
N VAL A 233 -11.01 -3.99 9.46
CA VAL A 233 -12.09 -3.14 9.95
C VAL A 233 -12.60 -2.28 8.79
N PHE A 234 -13.88 -2.42 8.45
CA PHE A 234 -14.54 -1.67 7.38
C PHE A 234 -15.10 -0.33 7.90
N ALA A 235 -15.52 0.53 6.96
CA ALA A 235 -16.00 1.87 7.26
C ALA A 235 -17.24 1.90 8.17
N ASP A 236 -18.06 0.86 8.12
CA ASP A 236 -19.24 0.65 8.98
C ASP A 236 -18.90 0.07 10.36
N GLY A 237 -17.62 -0.15 10.64
CA GLY A 237 -17.11 -0.72 11.90
C GLY A 237 -17.11 -2.25 11.94
N THR A 238 -17.58 -2.93 10.89
CA THR A 238 -17.57 -4.39 10.83
C THR A 238 -16.14 -4.91 10.78
N VAL A 239 -15.86 -5.95 11.57
CA VAL A 239 -14.56 -6.64 11.58
C VAL A 239 -14.67 -7.99 10.88
N LEU A 240 -13.87 -8.17 9.84
CA LEU A 240 -13.69 -9.44 9.12
C LEU A 240 -12.36 -10.07 9.51
N ASP A 241 -12.39 -11.25 10.11
CA ASP A 241 -11.21 -12.10 10.33
C ASP A 241 -11.16 -13.20 9.27
N THR A 242 -10.20 -13.10 8.34
CA THR A 242 -10.14 -14.03 7.21
C THR A 242 -9.71 -15.44 7.60
N ALA A 243 -9.12 -15.60 8.79
CA ALA A 243 -8.72 -16.90 9.34
C ALA A 243 -9.86 -17.63 10.05
N ASP A 244 -10.93 -16.92 10.44
CA ASP A 244 -12.05 -17.48 11.20
C ASP A 244 -13.25 -17.76 10.30
N ALA A 245 -13.63 -19.03 10.18
CA ALA A 245 -14.76 -19.47 9.37
C ALA A 245 -16.09 -18.83 9.81
N GLN A 246 -16.28 -18.58 11.11
CA GLN A 246 -17.51 -17.97 11.60
C GLN A 246 -17.57 -16.49 11.22
N SER A 247 -16.47 -15.74 11.41
CA SER A 247 -16.37 -14.35 10.96
C SER A 247 -16.60 -14.22 9.45
N ARG A 248 -16.01 -15.11 8.63
CA ARG A 248 -16.24 -15.16 7.18
C ARG A 248 -17.72 -15.35 6.84
N ALA A 249 -18.38 -16.32 7.46
CA ALA A 249 -19.79 -16.59 7.21
C ALA A 249 -20.68 -15.40 7.58
N ALA A 250 -20.47 -14.81 8.76
CA ALA A 250 -21.21 -13.64 9.22
C ALA A 250 -21.00 -12.42 8.30
N PHE A 251 -19.78 -12.22 7.78
CA PHE A 251 -19.49 -11.16 6.82
C PHE A 251 -20.19 -11.39 5.48
N MET A 252 -20.17 -12.63 4.96
CA MET A 252 -20.87 -12.95 3.70
C MET A 252 -22.38 -12.71 3.78
N GLU A 253 -22.99 -12.94 4.94
CA GLU A 253 -24.40 -12.64 5.18
C GLU A 253 -24.67 -11.14 5.31
N SER A 254 -23.96 -10.46 6.21
CA SER A 254 -24.16 -9.02 6.49
C SER A 254 -23.75 -8.10 5.34
N HIS A 255 -22.74 -8.48 4.56
CA HIS A 255 -22.16 -7.70 3.47
C HIS A 255 -22.36 -8.36 2.11
N ALA A 256 -23.47 -9.08 1.94
CA ALA A 256 -23.77 -9.85 0.72
C ALA A 256 -23.68 -9.00 -0.57
N HIS A 257 -23.98 -7.70 -0.50
CA HIS A 257 -23.85 -6.78 -1.64
C HIS A 257 -22.39 -6.58 -2.09
N LEU A 258 -21.47 -6.37 -1.15
CA LEU A 258 -20.04 -6.22 -1.41
C LEU A 258 -19.46 -7.53 -1.92
N VAL A 259 -19.83 -8.63 -1.27
CA VAL A 259 -19.44 -9.99 -1.69
C VAL A 259 -19.84 -10.26 -3.13
N ARG A 260 -21.13 -10.11 -3.48
CA ARG A 260 -21.60 -10.28 -4.86
C ARG A 260 -20.89 -9.35 -5.84
N GLY A 261 -20.70 -8.08 -5.47
CA GLY A 261 -20.01 -7.11 -6.33
C GLY A 261 -18.57 -7.52 -6.65
N VAL A 262 -17.84 -8.08 -5.68
CA VAL A 262 -16.48 -8.61 -5.91
C VAL A 262 -16.50 -9.85 -6.80
N GLN A 263 -17.45 -10.76 -6.60
CA GLN A 263 -17.61 -11.95 -7.46
C GLN A 263 -17.94 -11.55 -8.90
N GLU A 264 -18.92 -10.66 -9.09
CA GLU A 264 -19.31 -10.13 -10.39
C GLU A 264 -18.14 -9.42 -11.09
N LEU A 265 -17.34 -8.64 -10.34
CA LEU A 265 -16.15 -8.00 -10.86
C LEU A 265 -15.10 -9.02 -11.31
N ALA A 266 -14.86 -10.07 -10.52
CA ALA A 266 -13.93 -11.13 -10.88
C ALA A 266 -14.38 -11.89 -12.13
N HIS A 267 -15.66 -12.26 -12.21
CA HIS A 267 -16.27 -12.91 -13.38
C HIS A 267 -16.17 -12.02 -14.62
N LYS A 268 -16.48 -10.73 -14.50
CA LYS A 268 -16.40 -9.75 -15.60
C LYS A 268 -14.97 -9.60 -16.12
N VAL A 269 -13.97 -9.48 -15.23
CA VAL A 269 -12.57 -9.35 -15.63
C VAL A 269 -12.09 -10.62 -16.33
N ARG A 270 -12.45 -11.80 -15.82
CA ARG A 270 -12.04 -13.09 -16.38
C ARG A 270 -12.70 -13.42 -17.72
N ALA A 271 -13.90 -12.91 -17.97
CA ALA A 271 -14.58 -13.03 -19.26
C ALA A 271 -13.91 -12.19 -20.36
N ASP A 272 -13.11 -11.19 -19.99
CA ASP A 272 -12.30 -10.38 -20.91
C ASP A 272 -10.87 -10.93 -20.98
N GLU A 273 -10.58 -11.70 -22.03
CA GLU A 273 -9.28 -12.34 -22.24
C GLU A 273 -8.13 -11.33 -22.38
N GLU A 274 -8.39 -10.18 -23.04
CA GLU A 274 -7.39 -9.14 -23.27
C GLU A 274 -7.02 -8.47 -21.95
N LEU A 275 -8.03 -8.07 -21.16
CA LEU A 275 -7.83 -7.47 -19.84
C LEU A 275 -7.15 -8.46 -18.88
N THR A 276 -7.58 -9.72 -18.89
CA THR A 276 -6.96 -10.78 -18.08
C THR A 276 -5.49 -10.95 -18.42
N ALA A 277 -5.14 -11.02 -19.71
CA ALA A 277 -3.76 -11.13 -20.17
C ALA A 277 -2.93 -9.89 -19.77
N LEU A 278 -3.52 -8.69 -19.88
CA LEU A 278 -2.88 -7.45 -19.48
C LEU A 278 -2.59 -7.42 -17.97
N ILE A 279 -3.54 -7.81 -17.13
CA ILE A 279 -3.37 -7.90 -15.68
C ILE A 279 -2.24 -8.88 -15.35
N LYS A 280 -2.29 -10.12 -15.87
CA LYS A 280 -1.23 -11.12 -15.65
C LYS A 280 0.15 -10.58 -16.05
N LYS A 281 0.24 -9.92 -17.21
CA LYS A 281 1.49 -9.33 -17.69
C LYS A 281 2.00 -8.21 -16.77
N LYS A 282 1.11 -7.33 -16.28
CA LYS A 282 1.48 -6.19 -15.42
C LYS A 282 1.97 -6.66 -14.05
N PHE A 283 1.35 -7.67 -13.46
CA PHE A 283 1.71 -8.18 -12.13
C PHE A 283 2.76 -9.32 -12.15
N ALA A 284 3.22 -9.74 -13.34
CA ALA A 284 4.37 -10.65 -13.47
C ALA A 284 5.70 -10.02 -13.03
N ILE A 285 5.76 -8.69 -12.99
CA ILE A 285 6.86 -7.92 -12.39
C ILE A 285 6.34 -7.13 -11.19
N LYS A 286 7.24 -6.56 -10.39
CA LYS A 286 6.86 -5.75 -9.23
C LYS A 286 5.95 -4.60 -9.68
N CYS A 287 4.70 -4.65 -9.27
CA CYS A 287 3.67 -3.66 -9.57
C CYS A 287 2.97 -3.32 -8.25
N THR A 288 3.28 -2.15 -7.70
CA THR A 288 2.71 -1.63 -6.44
C THR A 288 2.00 -0.29 -6.68
N THR A 289 1.51 -0.08 -7.91
CA THR A 289 0.83 1.14 -8.33
C THR A 289 -0.66 0.86 -8.44
N GLY A 290 -1.45 1.44 -7.52
CA GLY A 290 -2.88 1.22 -7.44
C GLY A 290 -3.25 -0.13 -6.79
N TYR A 291 -4.52 -0.51 -6.91
CA TYR A 291 -5.06 -1.71 -6.30
C TYR A 291 -4.48 -2.99 -6.92
N SER A 292 -4.28 -4.02 -6.08
CA SER A 292 -3.82 -5.36 -6.50
C SER A 292 -4.91 -6.12 -7.26
N ILE A 293 -5.32 -5.60 -8.43
CA ILE A 293 -6.41 -6.14 -9.25
C ILE A 293 -6.09 -7.52 -9.83
N ASN A 294 -4.84 -7.99 -9.75
CA ASN A 294 -4.52 -9.38 -10.00
C ASN A 294 -5.26 -10.34 -9.06
N ALA A 295 -5.72 -9.87 -7.89
CA ALA A 295 -6.63 -10.62 -7.02
C ALA A 295 -7.86 -11.18 -7.74
N LEU A 296 -8.39 -10.45 -8.73
CA LEU A 296 -9.57 -10.82 -9.51
C LEU A 296 -9.30 -11.98 -10.48
N VAL A 297 -8.02 -12.24 -10.79
CA VAL A 297 -7.57 -13.22 -11.78
C VAL A 297 -6.87 -14.41 -11.12
N ASP A 298 -6.20 -14.19 -9.99
CA ASP A 298 -5.38 -15.20 -9.32
C ASP A 298 -6.20 -16.13 -8.41
N HIS A 299 -7.36 -15.69 -7.92
CA HIS A 299 -8.14 -16.41 -6.90
C HIS A 299 -9.56 -16.76 -7.36
N ASP A 300 -10.05 -17.91 -6.94
CA ASP A 300 -11.37 -18.43 -7.28
C ASP A 300 -12.48 -17.38 -7.06
N PRO A 301 -13.27 -17.02 -8.09
CA PRO A 301 -14.43 -16.13 -7.95
C PRO A 301 -15.45 -16.61 -6.90
N GLU A 302 -15.46 -17.90 -6.60
CA GLU A 302 -16.35 -18.49 -5.58
C GLU A 302 -15.76 -18.40 -4.15
N ASP A 303 -14.53 -17.90 -3.98
CA ASP A 303 -13.97 -17.45 -2.69
C ASP A 303 -13.80 -15.92 -2.65
N PRO A 304 -14.90 -15.16 -2.51
CA PRO A 304 -14.86 -13.70 -2.51
C PRO A 304 -14.07 -13.12 -1.34
N ILE A 305 -13.99 -13.82 -0.21
CA ILE A 305 -13.21 -13.35 0.94
C ILE A 305 -11.70 -13.41 0.64
N GLU A 306 -11.23 -14.43 -0.07
CA GLU A 306 -9.84 -14.47 -0.54
C GLU A 306 -9.55 -13.29 -1.49
N ILE A 307 -10.47 -12.98 -2.39
CA ILE A 307 -10.32 -11.82 -3.31
C ILE A 307 -10.28 -10.51 -2.51
N ILE A 308 -11.21 -10.30 -1.58
CA ILE A 308 -11.23 -9.11 -0.70
C ILE A 308 -9.91 -8.99 0.07
N LYS A 309 -9.45 -10.07 0.71
CA LYS A 309 -8.17 -10.13 1.41
C LYS A 309 -7.02 -9.64 0.53
N ARG A 310 -7.00 -10.04 -0.74
CA ARG A 310 -5.90 -9.73 -1.68
C ARG A 310 -6.02 -8.31 -2.23
N LEU A 311 -7.24 -7.80 -2.43
CA LEU A 311 -7.50 -6.41 -2.81
C LEU A 311 -7.11 -5.40 -1.71
N MET A 312 -7.22 -5.80 -0.44
CA MET A 312 -6.76 -4.96 0.69
C MET A 312 -5.25 -4.68 0.64
N ILE A 313 -4.46 -5.59 0.06
CA ILE A 313 -3.01 -5.44 -0.08
C ILE A 313 -2.74 -4.40 -1.18
N GLY A 314 -2.02 -3.33 -0.85
CA GLY A 314 -1.81 -2.23 -1.80
C GLY A 314 -2.99 -1.25 -1.89
N SER A 315 -4.01 -1.37 -1.03
CA SER A 315 -5.15 -0.45 -1.01
C SER A 315 -4.83 0.92 -0.43
N GLU A 316 -3.66 1.10 0.19
CA GLU A 316 -3.24 2.35 0.83
C GLU A 316 -4.23 2.82 1.91
N GLY A 317 -5.03 1.88 2.46
CA GLY A 317 -6.05 2.14 3.47
C GLY A 317 -7.39 2.66 2.93
N THR A 318 -7.58 2.75 1.61
CA THR A 318 -8.84 3.27 1.02
C THR A 318 -10.00 2.30 1.11
N LEU A 319 -9.74 1.00 1.28
CA LEU A 319 -10.75 -0.06 1.35
C LEU A 319 -11.08 -0.50 2.79
N GLY A 320 -10.29 -0.06 3.78
CA GLY A 320 -10.46 -0.44 5.18
C GLY A 320 -9.14 -0.41 5.96
N PHE A 321 -9.24 -0.68 7.26
CA PHE A 321 -8.09 -0.73 8.17
C PHE A 321 -7.67 -2.16 8.46
N VAL A 322 -6.40 -2.49 8.28
CA VAL A 322 -5.88 -3.83 8.63
C VAL A 322 -5.35 -3.80 10.07
N SER A 323 -6.09 -4.41 10.99
CA SER A 323 -5.78 -4.45 12.43
C SER A 323 -4.88 -5.61 12.83
N ARG A 324 -4.76 -6.64 11.98
CA ARG A 324 -3.88 -7.79 12.21
C ARG A 324 -3.53 -8.46 10.89
N MET A 325 -2.32 -8.98 10.77
CA MET A 325 -1.88 -9.69 9.57
C MET A 325 -1.05 -10.93 9.94
N THR A 326 -1.30 -12.02 9.24
CA THR A 326 -0.58 -13.29 9.39
C THR A 326 0.21 -13.56 8.12
N TYR A 327 1.50 -13.85 8.28
CA TYR A 327 2.42 -14.11 7.19
C TYR A 327 2.94 -15.55 7.24
N ASN A 328 3.03 -16.17 6.07
CA ASN A 328 3.97 -17.24 5.82
C ASN A 328 5.36 -16.60 5.71
N THR A 329 6.22 -16.91 6.68
CA THR A 329 7.61 -16.42 6.69
C THR A 329 8.46 -17.19 5.68
N VAL A 330 9.62 -16.63 5.36
CA VAL A 330 10.60 -17.22 4.45
C VAL A 330 11.88 -17.58 5.21
N PRO A 331 12.61 -18.63 4.80
CA PRO A 331 13.92 -18.93 5.39
C PRO A 331 14.88 -17.74 5.28
N ASP A 332 15.62 -17.49 6.35
CA ASP A 332 16.72 -16.51 6.42
C ASP A 332 18.04 -17.26 6.54
N TYR A 333 18.70 -17.50 5.41
CA TYR A 333 19.92 -18.30 5.36
C TYR A 333 21.09 -17.64 6.10
N HIS A 334 21.87 -18.44 6.84
CA HIS A 334 23.01 -17.98 7.64
C HIS A 334 24.16 -17.41 6.79
N HIS A 335 24.36 -17.96 5.60
CA HIS A 335 25.43 -17.56 4.70
C HIS A 335 24.86 -16.70 3.58
N LYS A 336 25.27 -15.44 3.53
CA LYS A 336 24.90 -14.47 2.50
C LYS A 336 26.15 -13.79 1.98
N ALA A 337 26.20 -13.54 0.69
CA ALA A 337 27.28 -12.81 0.04
C ALA A 337 26.69 -11.74 -0.88
N SER A 338 27.42 -10.65 -1.05
CA SER A 338 27.11 -9.61 -2.04
C SER A 338 28.40 -9.24 -2.77
N ALA A 339 28.27 -8.84 -4.03
CA ALA A 339 29.39 -8.39 -4.85
C ALA A 339 29.02 -7.06 -5.50
N PHE A 340 29.98 -6.12 -5.51
CA PHE A 340 29.84 -4.84 -6.19
C PHE A 340 30.74 -4.86 -7.43
N VAL A 341 30.15 -4.73 -8.61
CA VAL A 341 30.84 -4.85 -9.90
C VAL A 341 30.71 -3.55 -10.67
N LEU A 342 31.84 -2.97 -11.06
CA LEU A 342 31.90 -1.75 -11.85
C LEU A 342 31.90 -2.06 -13.35
N PHE A 343 31.10 -1.32 -14.10
CA PHE A 343 31.03 -1.40 -15.56
C PHE A 343 31.42 -0.06 -16.18
N PRO A 344 32.00 -0.05 -17.39
CA PRO A 344 32.42 1.19 -18.06
C PRO A 344 31.23 2.10 -18.43
N ASP A 345 30.03 1.53 -18.61
CA ASP A 345 28.83 2.24 -19.01
C ASP A 345 27.55 1.52 -18.56
N ILE A 346 26.42 2.24 -18.58
CA ILE A 346 25.11 1.73 -18.13
C ILE A 346 24.58 0.57 -18.99
N ARG A 347 24.91 0.54 -20.28
CA ARG A 347 24.46 -0.53 -21.19
C ARG A 347 25.14 -1.84 -20.81
N SER A 348 26.45 -1.81 -20.57
CA SER A 348 27.21 -2.96 -20.08
C SER A 348 26.66 -3.49 -18.75
N ALA A 349 26.32 -2.59 -17.81
CA ALA A 349 25.68 -2.95 -16.55
C ALA A 349 24.29 -3.61 -16.75
N CYS A 350 23.44 -3.05 -17.62
CA CYS A 350 22.13 -3.62 -17.96
C CYS A 350 22.25 -5.03 -18.55
N THR A 351 23.19 -5.25 -19.48
CA THR A 351 23.43 -6.56 -20.08
C THR A 351 23.86 -7.58 -19.03
N ALA A 352 24.82 -7.21 -18.17
CA ALA A 352 25.27 -8.08 -17.09
C ALA A 352 24.15 -8.42 -16.11
N ALA A 353 23.32 -7.44 -15.73
CA ALA A 353 22.18 -7.65 -14.85
C ALA A 353 21.15 -8.63 -15.46
N ALA A 354 20.89 -8.51 -16.77
CA ALA A 354 19.99 -9.41 -17.48
C ALA A 354 20.53 -10.85 -17.54
N VAL A 355 21.84 -11.03 -17.77
CA VAL A 355 22.51 -12.34 -17.75
C VAL A 355 22.44 -12.95 -16.36
N LEU A 356 22.86 -12.21 -15.32
CA LEU A 356 22.79 -12.67 -13.93
C LEU A 356 21.39 -13.11 -13.55
N ARG A 357 20.36 -12.33 -13.91
CA ARG A 357 18.97 -12.66 -13.58
C ARG A 357 18.43 -13.90 -14.32
N ARG A 358 18.95 -14.23 -15.51
CA ARG A 358 18.45 -15.33 -16.35
C ARG A 358 19.24 -16.62 -16.22
N GLU A 359 20.54 -16.51 -15.96
CA GLU A 359 21.49 -17.63 -16.05
C GLU A 359 22.06 -18.02 -14.69
N THR A 360 21.65 -17.36 -13.59
CA THR A 360 22.12 -17.65 -12.23
C THR A 360 20.99 -17.61 -11.20
N GLU A 361 21.29 -18.10 -9.99
CA GLU A 361 20.36 -18.17 -8.85
C GLU A 361 20.54 -17.01 -7.86
N VAL A 362 20.93 -15.82 -8.33
CA VAL A 362 21.06 -14.65 -7.46
C VAL A 362 19.70 -14.17 -6.95
N ASP A 363 19.59 -13.96 -5.64
CA ASP A 363 18.37 -13.46 -5.00
C ASP A 363 17.99 -12.05 -5.50
N ALA A 364 18.99 -11.18 -5.67
CA ALA A 364 18.81 -9.79 -6.07
C ALA A 364 19.91 -9.32 -7.04
N VAL A 365 19.53 -8.44 -7.96
CA VAL A 365 20.46 -7.68 -8.82
C VAL A 365 19.97 -6.25 -8.85
N GLU A 366 20.79 -5.34 -8.33
CA GLU A 366 20.53 -3.91 -8.31
C GLU A 366 21.55 -3.20 -9.21
N MET A 367 21.10 -2.17 -9.90
CA MET A 367 21.93 -1.36 -10.78
C MET A 367 21.91 0.09 -10.33
N PHE A 368 23.10 0.67 -10.18
CA PHE A 368 23.28 2.07 -9.85
C PHE A 368 23.97 2.77 -11.00
N ASP A 369 23.41 3.90 -11.44
CA ASP A 369 24.11 4.77 -12.37
C ASP A 369 25.15 5.64 -11.63
N TRP A 370 26.01 6.30 -12.39
CA TRP A 370 27.07 7.13 -11.83
C TRP A 370 26.53 8.28 -10.96
N ALA A 371 25.42 8.89 -11.38
CA ALA A 371 24.79 9.98 -10.64
C ALA A 371 24.33 9.52 -9.24
N SER A 372 23.70 8.34 -9.16
CA SER A 372 23.27 7.73 -7.90
C SER A 372 24.46 7.46 -6.98
N LEU A 373 25.54 6.87 -7.50
CA LEU A 373 26.75 6.56 -6.71
C LEU A 373 27.42 7.81 -6.14
N VAL A 374 27.44 8.91 -6.90
CA VAL A 374 28.02 10.19 -6.43
C VAL A 374 27.15 10.81 -5.34
N GLN A 375 25.82 10.72 -5.44
CA GLN A 375 24.93 11.26 -4.40
C GLN A 375 25.02 10.49 -3.08
N SER A 376 25.31 9.19 -3.11
CA SER A 376 25.47 8.36 -1.90
C SER A 376 26.75 8.62 -1.10
N LYS A 377 27.67 9.48 -1.59
CA LYS A 377 28.94 9.82 -0.90
C LYS A 377 28.82 10.91 0.19
N ARG A 378 27.60 11.35 0.55
CA ARG A 378 27.40 12.43 1.52
C ARG A 378 27.10 11.93 2.92
#